data_AF-A0AAP3H3C7-F1
#
_entry.id   AF-A0AAP3H3C7-F1
#
_cell.length_a   1.000
_cell.length_b   1.000
_cell.length_c   1.000
_cell.angle_alpha   90.00
_cell.angle_beta   90.00
_cell.angle_gamma   90.00
#
_symmetry.space_group_name_H-M   'P 1'
#
loop_
_entity.id
_entity.type
_entity.pdbx_description
1 polymer ?
#
loop_
_entity_poly.entity_id
_entity_poly.type
_entity_poly.pdbx_seq_one_letter_code
_entity_poly.pdbx_strand_id
1 'polypeptide(L)'
;MKQQVDFFKVTFDAFDKYASVLASAARAITTGDQSEDLMVSLMRDENDVLPSYIIDKLNDGADFAAMIRPRVTQMLAKAMGDEAKRSVRSGAKSLDRQLETTLDLQAPPHARVPPPHIYFKPMQEQLRVVFPRSIGDPADTPTVLAFQKFLEGPDNPWR
;
A
#
# COMPACT_ATOMS: atom_id res chain seq x y z
N MET A 1 13.31 -17.45 8.46
CA MET A 1 12.84 -16.86 7.18
C MET A 1 11.32 -16.80 7.07
N LYS A 2 10.56 -17.70 7.74
CA LYS A 2 9.08 -17.67 7.77
C LYS A 2 8.48 -16.28 8.03
N GLN A 3 8.97 -15.55 9.04
CA GLN A 3 8.46 -14.21 9.38
C GLN A 3 8.61 -13.20 8.22
N GLN A 4 9.74 -13.20 7.51
CA GLN A 4 9.97 -12.33 6.35
C GLN A 4 9.06 -12.71 5.18
N VAL A 5 8.87 -14.00 4.95
CA VAL A 5 7.96 -14.51 3.91
C VAL A 5 6.51 -14.12 4.20
N ASP A 6 6.07 -14.35 5.43
CA ASP A 6 4.71 -14.03 5.87
C ASP A 6 4.46 -12.51 5.79
N PHE A 7 5.45 -11.68 6.13
CA PHE A 7 5.38 -10.24 5.95
C PHE A 7 5.06 -9.84 4.50
N PHE A 8 5.77 -10.39 3.51
CA PHE A 8 5.51 -10.07 2.10
C PHE A 8 4.14 -10.56 1.64
N LYS A 9 3.70 -11.75 2.09
CA LYS A 9 2.37 -12.27 1.75
C LYS A 9 1.24 -11.38 2.29
N VAL A 10 1.28 -11.07 3.58
CA VAL A 10 0.32 -10.14 4.22
C VAL A 10 0.37 -8.76 3.57
N THR A 11 1.56 -8.33 3.16
CA THR A 11 1.75 -7.08 2.44
C THR A 11 1.02 -7.07 1.11
N PHE A 12 1.15 -8.14 0.32
CA PHE A 12 0.44 -8.26 -0.95
C PHE A 12 -1.06 -8.27 -0.76
N ASP A 13 -1.57 -8.94 0.27
CA ASP A 13 -3.01 -8.95 0.55
C ASP A 13 -3.53 -7.57 0.95
N ALA A 14 -2.72 -6.79 1.69
CA ALA A 14 -3.07 -5.42 2.03
C ALA A 14 -3.15 -4.50 0.78
N PHE A 15 -2.18 -4.59 -0.13
CA PHE A 15 -2.19 -3.81 -1.38
C PHE A 15 -3.37 -4.21 -2.29
N ASP A 16 -3.63 -5.50 -2.47
CA ASP A 16 -4.76 -5.98 -3.27
C ASP A 16 -6.10 -5.52 -2.68
N LYS A 17 -6.25 -5.61 -1.35
CA LYS A 17 -7.43 -5.10 -0.66
C LYS A 17 -7.60 -3.60 -0.88
N TYR A 18 -6.52 -2.83 -0.78
CA TYR A 18 -6.54 -1.39 -1.02
C TYR A 18 -6.97 -1.06 -2.45
N ALA A 19 -6.38 -1.74 -3.44
CA ALA A 19 -6.72 -1.58 -4.84
C ALA A 19 -8.22 -1.82 -5.07
N SER A 20 -8.76 -2.89 -4.49
CA SER A 20 -10.19 -3.21 -4.58
C SER A 20 -11.07 -2.12 -3.98
N VAL A 21 -10.67 -1.51 -2.85
CA VAL A 21 -11.50 -0.46 -2.25
C VAL A 21 -11.51 0.80 -3.11
N LEU A 22 -10.36 1.21 -3.64
CA LEU A 22 -10.27 2.37 -4.52
C LEU A 22 -11.06 2.18 -5.82
N ALA A 23 -10.94 1.02 -6.45
CA ALA A 23 -11.71 0.69 -7.65
C ALA A 23 -13.22 0.65 -7.36
N SER A 24 -13.62 0.17 -6.18
CA SER A 24 -15.03 0.14 -5.77
C SER A 24 -15.59 1.55 -5.56
N ALA A 25 -14.83 2.44 -4.93
CA ALA A 25 -15.20 3.83 -4.77
C ALA A 25 -15.33 4.55 -6.12
N ALA A 26 -14.36 4.36 -7.03
CA ALA A 26 -14.42 4.93 -8.39
C ALA A 26 -15.67 4.46 -9.16
N ARG A 27 -15.98 3.16 -9.05
CA ARG A 27 -17.17 2.56 -9.68
C ARG A 27 -18.46 3.14 -9.10
N ALA A 28 -18.57 3.26 -7.78
CA ALA A 28 -19.76 3.79 -7.11
C ALA A 28 -20.09 5.20 -7.62
N ILE A 29 -19.10 6.10 -7.66
CA ILE A 29 -19.25 7.46 -8.20
C ILE A 29 -19.69 7.41 -9.67
N THR A 30 -19.05 6.56 -10.48
CA THR A 30 -19.37 6.42 -11.91
C THR A 30 -20.81 5.96 -12.15
N THR A 31 -21.34 5.11 -11.27
CA THR A 31 -22.73 4.62 -11.35
C THR A 31 -23.76 5.59 -10.77
N GLY A 32 -23.33 6.78 -10.31
CA GLY A 32 -24.21 7.78 -9.72
C GLY A 32 -24.59 7.49 -8.27
N ASP A 33 -23.81 6.67 -7.55
CA ASP A 33 -23.95 6.57 -6.10
C ASP A 33 -23.56 7.92 -5.50
N GLN A 34 -24.50 8.50 -4.76
CA GLN A 34 -24.37 9.78 -4.06
C GLN A 34 -24.65 9.58 -2.56
N SER A 35 -24.39 8.38 -2.03
CA SER A 35 -24.48 8.14 -0.59
C SER A 35 -23.67 9.20 0.17
N GLU A 36 -24.32 9.83 1.14
CA GLU A 36 -23.76 10.94 1.91
C GLU A 36 -22.40 10.56 2.51
N ASP A 37 -22.26 9.31 2.99
CA ASP A 37 -21.01 8.78 3.52
C ASP A 37 -19.87 8.73 2.49
N LEU A 38 -20.16 8.34 1.24
CA LEU A 38 -19.16 8.29 0.16
C LEU A 38 -18.77 9.71 -0.26
N MET A 39 -19.76 10.58 -0.40
CA MET A 39 -19.56 11.97 -0.82
C MET A 39 -18.71 12.73 0.21
N VAL A 40 -19.11 12.66 1.48
CA VAL A 40 -18.39 13.29 2.61
C VAL A 40 -16.95 12.80 2.70
N SER A 41 -16.67 11.51 2.46
CA SER A 41 -15.28 11.03 2.46
C SER A 41 -14.40 11.69 1.41
N LEU A 42 -14.96 12.00 0.26
CA LEU A 42 -14.23 12.32 -0.96
C LEU A 42 -14.20 13.84 -1.21
N MET A 43 -14.98 14.61 -0.45
CA MET A 43 -15.20 16.05 -0.66
C MET A 43 -14.29 16.91 0.19
N ARG A 44 -13.38 17.62 -0.46
CA ARG A 44 -12.32 18.38 0.22
C ARG A 44 -12.77 19.77 0.71
N ASP A 45 -13.94 20.25 0.31
CA ASP A 45 -14.43 21.60 0.60
C ASP A 45 -15.92 21.64 0.98
N GLU A 46 -16.32 22.77 1.58
CA GLU A 46 -17.66 23.03 2.11
C GLU A 46 -18.72 23.24 1.00
N ASN A 47 -18.34 23.16 -0.28
CA ASN A 47 -19.21 23.50 -1.41
C ASN A 47 -20.06 22.31 -1.89
N ASP A 48 -19.95 21.15 -1.25
CA ASP A 48 -20.67 19.92 -1.60
C ASP A 48 -20.37 19.36 -3.00
N VAL A 49 -19.17 19.63 -3.56
CA VAL A 49 -18.81 19.18 -4.92
C VAL A 49 -17.59 18.25 -4.92
N LEU A 50 -17.79 17.05 -5.46
CA LEU A 50 -16.68 16.14 -5.77
C LEU A 50 -15.72 16.75 -6.80
N PRO A 51 -14.40 16.69 -6.59
CA PRO A 51 -13.44 17.10 -7.61
C PRO A 51 -13.67 16.31 -8.90
N SER A 52 -13.71 16.98 -10.06
CA SER A 52 -13.96 16.32 -11.35
C SER A 52 -12.95 15.23 -11.73
N TYR A 53 -11.75 15.28 -11.14
CA TYR A 53 -10.67 14.31 -11.34
C TYR A 53 -10.64 13.18 -10.29
N ILE A 54 -11.63 13.09 -9.38
CA ILE A 54 -11.62 12.13 -8.26
C ILE A 54 -11.62 10.68 -8.75
N ILE A 55 -12.41 10.38 -9.79
CA ILE A 55 -12.52 9.04 -10.37
C ILE A 55 -11.16 8.59 -10.93
N ASP A 56 -10.49 9.47 -11.69
CA ASP A 56 -9.17 9.18 -12.25
C ASP A 56 -8.15 8.93 -11.14
N LYS A 57 -8.18 9.71 -10.05
CA LYS A 57 -7.26 9.51 -8.92
C LYS A 57 -7.48 8.19 -8.19
N LEU A 58 -8.74 7.79 -8.01
CA LEU A 58 -9.07 6.51 -7.39
C LEU A 58 -8.63 5.34 -8.27
N ASN A 59 -8.84 5.43 -9.59
CA ASN A 59 -8.38 4.42 -10.55
C ASN A 59 -6.84 4.36 -10.62
N ASP A 60 -6.15 5.50 -10.73
CA ASP A 60 -4.69 5.59 -10.71
C ASP A 60 -4.10 4.93 -9.45
N GLY A 61 -4.70 5.21 -8.29
CA GLY A 61 -4.30 4.62 -7.02
C GLY A 61 -4.57 3.12 -6.97
N ALA A 62 -5.71 2.66 -7.51
CA ALA A 62 -6.05 1.24 -7.59
C ALA A 62 -5.06 0.47 -8.46
N ASP A 63 -4.76 0.98 -9.65
CA ASP A 63 -3.81 0.40 -10.60
C ASP A 63 -2.40 0.36 -10.01
N PHE A 64 -1.97 1.45 -9.39
CA PHE A 64 -0.68 1.51 -8.72
C PHE A 64 -0.57 0.49 -7.59
N ALA A 65 -1.60 0.35 -6.75
CA ALA A 65 -1.63 -0.64 -5.68
C ALA A 65 -1.60 -2.08 -6.24
N ALA A 66 -2.38 -2.37 -7.28
CA ALA A 66 -2.42 -3.68 -7.93
C ALA A 66 -1.07 -4.07 -8.57
N MET A 67 -0.27 -3.09 -9.02
CA MET A 67 1.06 -3.34 -9.58
C MET A 67 2.13 -3.72 -8.54
N ILE A 68 1.90 -3.49 -7.24
CA ILE A 68 2.92 -3.75 -6.22
C ILE A 68 3.20 -5.25 -6.08
N ARG A 69 2.16 -6.09 -6.01
CA ARG A 69 2.32 -7.56 -5.90
C ARG A 69 3.18 -8.15 -7.02
N PRO A 70 2.85 -7.99 -8.32
CA PRO A 70 3.63 -8.59 -9.39
C PRO A 70 5.07 -8.03 -9.44
N ARG A 71 5.24 -6.72 -9.25
CA ARG A 71 6.56 -6.08 -9.24
C ARG A 71 7.47 -6.62 -8.13
N VAL A 72 6.96 -6.67 -6.90
CA VAL A 72 7.75 -7.13 -5.75
C VAL A 72 7.99 -8.63 -5.82
N THR A 73 7.02 -9.42 -6.28
CA THR A 73 7.20 -10.87 -6.51
C THR A 73 8.34 -11.11 -7.50
N GLN A 74 8.40 -10.37 -8.60
CA GLN A 74 9.50 -10.48 -9.57
C GLN A 74 10.87 -10.12 -8.95
N MET A 75 10.92 -9.11 -8.08
CA MET A 75 12.15 -8.77 -7.35
C MET A 75 12.57 -9.90 -6.40
N LEU A 76 11.64 -10.47 -5.65
CA LEU A 76 11.91 -11.58 -4.73
C LEU A 76 12.36 -12.85 -5.47
N ALA A 77 11.76 -13.15 -6.64
CA ALA A 77 12.16 -14.25 -7.51
C ALA A 77 13.62 -14.13 -7.98
N LYS A 78 14.06 -12.89 -8.27
CA LYS A 78 15.42 -12.55 -8.70
C LYS A 78 16.40 -12.33 -7.54
N ALA A 79 15.99 -12.68 -6.31
CA ALA A 79 16.76 -12.43 -5.09
C ALA A 79 17.17 -10.96 -4.90
N MET A 80 16.28 -10.03 -5.23
CA MET A 80 16.48 -8.58 -5.02
C MET A 80 15.75 -8.13 -3.75
N GLY A 81 16.18 -8.63 -2.60
CA GLY A 81 15.47 -8.45 -1.33
C GLY A 81 15.41 -6.99 -0.87
N ASP A 82 16.47 -6.22 -1.12
CA ASP A 82 16.56 -4.81 -0.75
C ASP A 82 15.66 -3.92 -1.62
N GLU A 83 15.58 -4.21 -2.91
CA GLU A 83 14.69 -3.56 -3.85
C GLU A 83 13.23 -3.89 -3.55
N ALA A 84 12.93 -5.15 -3.22
CA ALA A 84 11.59 -5.58 -2.80
C ALA A 84 11.09 -4.79 -1.58
N LYS A 85 11.91 -4.69 -0.52
CA LYS A 85 11.59 -3.89 0.68
C LYS A 85 11.39 -2.41 0.36
N ARG A 86 12.30 -1.83 -0.44
CA ARG A 86 12.22 -0.43 -0.87
C ARG A 86 10.95 -0.16 -1.68
N SER A 87 10.60 -1.08 -2.59
CA SER A 87 9.39 -0.98 -3.42
C SER A 87 8.12 -1.03 -2.58
N VAL A 88 8.01 -1.96 -1.61
CA VAL A 88 6.89 -2.02 -0.66
C VAL A 88 6.76 -0.71 0.13
N ARG A 89 7.87 -0.25 0.73
CA ARG A 89 7.86 0.97 1.55
C ARG A 89 7.51 2.21 0.73
N SER A 90 8.05 2.33 -0.48
CA SER A 90 7.78 3.43 -1.38
C SER A 90 6.33 3.42 -1.85
N GLY A 91 5.83 2.24 -2.27
CA GLY A 91 4.44 2.06 -2.71
C GLY A 91 3.44 2.45 -1.63
N ALA A 92 3.66 1.96 -0.40
CA ALA A 92 2.85 2.30 0.76
C ALA A 92 2.78 3.82 1.01
N LYS A 93 3.94 4.49 1.04
CA LYS A 93 4.01 5.95 1.25
C LYS A 93 3.36 6.76 0.13
N SER A 94 3.55 6.33 -1.11
CA SER A 94 2.96 7.03 -2.26
C SER A 94 1.44 6.94 -2.23
N LEU A 95 0.88 5.77 -1.91
CA LEU A 95 -0.57 5.58 -1.81
C LEU A 95 -1.19 6.35 -0.64
N ASP A 96 -0.57 6.29 0.55
CA ASP A 96 -1.02 7.06 1.72
C ASP A 96 -1.05 8.57 1.36
N ARG A 97 0.01 9.09 0.70
CA ARG A 97 0.12 10.51 0.31
C ARG A 97 -0.82 10.92 -0.82
N GLN A 98 -1.02 10.07 -1.83
CA GLN A 98 -1.92 10.37 -2.95
C GLN A 98 -3.35 10.62 -2.44
N LEU A 99 -3.81 9.81 -1.50
CA LEU A 99 -5.14 9.99 -0.91
C LEU A 99 -5.21 11.14 0.08
N GLU A 100 -4.15 11.44 0.82
CA GLU A 100 -4.11 12.65 1.68
C GLU A 100 -4.42 13.93 0.88
N THR A 101 -3.96 14.00 -0.37
CA THR A 101 -4.23 15.17 -1.23
C THR A 101 -5.60 15.17 -1.90
N THR A 102 -6.29 14.02 -1.89
CA THR A 102 -7.47 13.75 -2.72
C THR A 102 -8.74 13.55 -1.89
N LEU A 103 -8.64 12.94 -0.71
CA LEU A 103 -9.73 12.66 0.21
C LEU A 103 -9.90 13.76 1.25
N ASP A 104 -11.13 13.92 1.74
CA ASP A 104 -11.35 14.80 2.88
C ASP A 104 -10.76 14.21 4.16
N LEU A 105 -9.92 15.00 4.82
CA LEU A 105 -9.35 14.64 6.11
C LEU A 105 -10.28 15.00 7.28
N GLN A 106 -11.33 15.79 7.03
CA GLN A 106 -12.28 16.27 8.04
C GLN A 106 -13.55 15.42 8.13
N ALA A 107 -13.85 14.59 7.13
CA ALA A 107 -14.93 13.61 7.15
C ALA A 107 -15.00 12.82 8.48
N PRO A 108 -16.19 12.60 9.06
CA PRO A 108 -16.34 11.83 10.28
C PRO A 108 -15.95 10.35 10.05
N PRO A 109 -15.47 9.61 11.06
CA PRO A 109 -14.89 8.28 10.88
C PRO A 109 -15.76 7.24 10.17
N HIS A 110 -17.09 7.34 10.27
CA HIS A 110 -18.04 6.42 9.62
C HIS A 110 -18.22 6.72 8.12
N ALA A 111 -18.02 7.96 7.71
CA ALA A 111 -18.17 8.45 6.34
C ALA A 111 -16.81 8.57 5.63
N ARG A 112 -15.80 7.79 6.03
CA ARG A 112 -14.50 7.75 5.36
C ARG A 112 -14.47 6.53 4.48
N VAL A 113 -14.20 6.72 3.18
CA VAL A 113 -13.74 5.70 2.24
C VAL A 113 -12.59 5.00 2.92
N PRO A 114 -12.81 3.74 3.33
CA PRO A 114 -11.74 2.98 3.89
C PRO A 114 -10.73 2.73 2.76
N PRO A 115 -9.48 2.46 3.10
CA PRO A 115 -8.92 2.68 4.41
C PRO A 115 -8.27 4.08 4.50
N PRO A 116 -8.05 4.58 5.72
CA PRO A 116 -7.59 5.96 5.94
C PRO A 116 -6.30 6.28 5.17
N HIS A 117 -6.00 7.57 5.03
CA HIS A 117 -4.73 8.17 4.56
C HIS A 117 -3.45 7.69 5.28
N ILE A 118 -3.55 6.68 6.15
CA ILE A 118 -2.48 6.00 6.88
C ILE A 118 -2.65 4.46 6.86
N TYR A 119 -3.35 3.91 5.86
CA TYR A 119 -3.66 2.49 5.78
C TYR A 119 -2.41 1.62 5.88
N PHE A 120 -1.33 2.05 5.25
CA PHE A 120 -0.09 1.29 5.23
C PHE A 120 0.84 1.61 6.42
N LYS A 121 0.46 2.50 7.34
CA LYS A 121 1.29 2.80 8.52
C LYS A 121 1.63 1.56 9.36
N PRO A 122 0.67 0.66 9.71
CA PRO A 122 0.99 -0.56 10.45
C PRO A 122 1.95 -1.48 9.69
N MET A 123 1.80 -1.59 8.37
CA MET A 123 2.73 -2.35 7.53
C MET A 123 4.14 -1.74 7.56
N GLN A 124 4.27 -0.41 7.48
CA GLN A 124 5.55 0.27 7.53
C GLN A 124 6.26 0.08 8.88
N GLU A 125 5.50 0.03 9.97
CA GLU A 125 6.02 -0.31 11.30
C GLU A 125 6.46 -1.77 11.37
N GLN A 126 5.64 -2.69 10.87
CA GLN A 126 5.97 -4.12 10.83
C GLN A 126 7.22 -4.39 9.96
N LEU A 127 7.42 -3.66 8.86
CA LEU A 127 8.62 -3.78 8.04
C LEU A 127 9.89 -3.49 8.86
N ARG A 128 9.85 -2.50 9.75
CA ARG A 128 10.98 -2.17 10.65
C ARG A 128 11.22 -3.25 11.70
N VAL A 129 10.17 -3.94 12.13
CA VAL A 129 10.27 -5.06 13.09
C VAL A 129 10.86 -6.30 12.42
N VAL A 130 10.42 -6.61 11.21
CA VAL A 130 10.83 -7.81 10.46
C VAL A 130 12.23 -7.65 9.86
N PHE A 131 12.62 -6.42 9.53
CA PHE A 131 13.94 -6.04 9.07
C PHE A 131 14.50 -4.90 9.95
N PRO A 132 14.91 -5.21 11.19
CA PRO A 132 15.45 -4.22 12.10
C PRO A 132 16.73 -3.61 11.55
N ARG A 133 16.86 -2.31 11.75
CA ARG A 133 18.09 -1.54 11.54
C ARG A 133 18.39 -0.80 12.83
N SER A 134 19.59 -0.96 13.38
CA SER A 134 20.06 -0.08 14.46
C SER A 134 20.61 1.21 13.84
N ILE A 135 20.57 2.30 14.60
CA ILE A 135 21.17 3.57 14.15
C ILE A 135 22.68 3.35 14.01
N GLY A 136 23.22 3.61 12.82
CA GLY A 136 24.64 3.38 12.52
C GLY A 136 24.98 1.98 12.00
N ASP A 137 24.00 1.07 11.88
CA ASP A 137 24.25 -0.23 11.27
C ASP A 137 24.51 -0.09 9.76
N PRO A 138 25.44 -0.89 9.20
CA PRO A 138 25.55 -1.04 7.76
C PRO A 138 24.20 -1.48 7.17
N ALA A 139 23.97 -1.17 5.88
CA ALA A 139 22.73 -1.49 5.18
C ALA A 139 22.34 -2.99 5.29
N ASP A 140 23.36 -3.82 5.53
CA ASP A 140 23.39 -5.28 5.61
C ASP A 140 23.36 -5.79 7.06
N THR A 141 22.26 -5.59 7.77
CA THR A 141 22.09 -6.26 9.08
C THR A 141 22.09 -7.80 8.89
N PRO A 142 22.50 -8.60 9.90
CA PRO A 142 22.52 -10.06 9.78
C PRO A 142 21.19 -10.65 9.28
N THR A 143 20.06 -10.06 9.68
CA THR A 143 18.73 -10.45 9.21
C THR A 143 18.52 -10.17 7.71
N VAL A 144 18.99 -9.02 7.21
CA VAL A 144 18.91 -8.66 5.79
C VAL A 144 19.79 -9.60 4.96
N LEU A 145 21.01 -9.86 5.40
CA LEU A 145 21.93 -10.80 4.74
C LEU A 145 21.40 -12.23 4.75
N ALA A 146 20.83 -12.69 5.86
CA ALA A 146 20.22 -14.01 5.96
C ALA A 146 19.01 -14.15 5.02
N PHE A 147 18.19 -13.10 4.91
CA PHE A 147 17.07 -13.10 3.97
C PHE A 147 17.54 -13.08 2.51
N GLN A 148 18.60 -12.32 2.20
CA GLN A 148 19.20 -12.31 0.87
C GLN A 148 19.70 -13.71 0.47
N LYS A 149 20.48 -14.37 1.34
CA LYS A 149 20.94 -15.75 1.11
C LYS A 149 19.79 -16.75 0.97
N PHE A 150 18.70 -16.55 1.71
CA PHE A 150 17.50 -17.37 1.58
C PHE A 150 16.85 -17.23 0.19
N LEU A 151 16.74 -16.01 -0.34
CA LEU A 151 16.20 -15.78 -1.69
C LEU A 151 17.08 -16.37 -2.80
N GLU A 152 18.41 -16.42 -2.58
CA GLU A 152 19.37 -17.05 -3.49
C GLU A 152 19.28 -18.59 -3.46
N GLY A 153 18.76 -19.14 -2.37
CA GLY A 153 18.64 -20.58 -2.13
C GLY A 153 17.50 -21.27 -2.89
N PRO A 154 17.45 -22.60 -2.83
CA PRO A 154 16.39 -23.41 -3.46
C PRO A 154 15.03 -23.26 -2.77
N ASP A 155 15.00 -22.85 -1.50
CA ASP A 155 13.77 -22.71 -0.70
C ASP A 155 13.03 -21.38 -0.94
N ASN A 156 13.45 -20.59 -1.95
CA ASN A 156 12.79 -19.33 -2.30
C ASN A 156 11.37 -19.60 -2.85
N PRO A 157 10.30 -19.17 -2.15
CA PRO A 157 8.93 -19.49 -2.54
C PRO A 157 8.40 -18.65 -3.71
N TRP A 158 9.18 -17.70 -4.22
CA TRP A 158 8.79 -16.81 -5.32
C TRP A 158 9.51 -17.13 -6.65
N ARG A 159 10.30 -18.21 -6.70
CA ARG A 159 10.90 -18.70 -7.95
C ARG A 159 9.90 -19.38 -8.88
#